data_AF-A0A842VXG1-F1
#
_entry.id   AF-A0A842VXG1-F1
#
_cell.length_a   1.000
_cell.length_b   1.000
_cell.length_c   1.000
_cell.angle_alpha   90.00
_cell.angle_beta   90.00
_cell.angle_gamma   90.00
#
_symmetry.space_group_name_H-M   'P 1'
#
loop_
_entity.id
_entity.type
_entity.pdbx_description
1 polymer ?
#
loop_
_entity_poly.entity_id
_entity_poly.type
_entity_poly.pdbx_seq_one_letter_code
_entity_poly.pdbx_strand_id
1 'polypeptide(L)'
;MTEIYEKIIDKMTQEGEKSRLYMIDVKNYIEYTTRILKFMSTFCETFANIKIDSFNHKKMQIYTKLNHIIDNFYYKVNYGITENLVKLAKSFKDINRDMLILLFNKGITNWEQVQKLDTKKLMNLLNMPRKQAIGLLNNRKKEQ
;
A
#
# COMPACT_ATOMS: atom_id res chain seq x y z
N MET A 1 -20.82 7.72 -43.85
CA MET A 1 -20.15 6.72 -43.00
C MET A 1 -18.94 7.31 -42.25
N THR A 2 -18.11 8.12 -42.89
CA THR A 2 -16.91 8.73 -42.29
C THR A 2 -17.20 9.63 -41.08
N GLU A 3 -18.21 10.51 -41.14
CA GLU A 3 -18.60 11.38 -40.00
C GLU A 3 -19.05 10.64 -38.74
N ILE A 4 -19.61 9.43 -38.88
CA ILE A 4 -20.04 8.63 -37.72
C ILE A 4 -18.82 8.04 -37.02
N TYR A 5 -17.83 7.60 -37.78
CA TYR A 5 -16.57 7.08 -37.24
C TYR A 5 -15.78 8.18 -36.51
N GLU A 6 -15.68 9.38 -37.08
CA GLU A 6 -14.99 10.51 -36.45
C GLU A 6 -15.63 10.89 -35.11
N LYS A 7 -16.97 10.96 -35.04
CA LYS A 7 -17.69 11.23 -33.78
C LYS A 7 -17.46 10.16 -32.71
N ILE A 8 -17.32 8.89 -33.11
CA ILE A 8 -17.03 7.80 -32.16
C ILE A 8 -15.62 7.95 -31.60
N ILE A 9 -14.63 8.25 -32.45
CA ILE A 9 -13.23 8.44 -32.05
C ILE A 9 -13.10 9.65 -31.11
N ASP A 10 -13.74 10.78 -31.42
CA ASP A 10 -13.73 11.97 -30.56
C ASP A 10 -14.33 11.68 -29.18
N LYS A 11 -15.45 10.94 -29.14
CA LYS A 11 -16.08 10.58 -27.88
C LYS A 11 -15.21 9.64 -27.03
N MET A 12 -14.59 8.63 -27.65
CA MET A 12 -13.63 7.76 -26.96
C MET A 12 -12.41 8.53 -26.44
N THR A 13 -11.93 9.52 -27.20
CA THR A 13 -10.79 10.37 -26.81
C THR A 13 -11.14 11.22 -25.59
N GLN A 14 -12.31 11.87 -25.58
CA GLN A 14 -12.79 12.65 -24.44
C GLN A 14 -13.02 11.80 -23.18
N GLU A 15 -13.56 10.59 -23.32
CA GLU A 15 -13.73 9.66 -22.20
C GLU A 15 -12.38 9.18 -21.65
N GLY A 16 -11.39 8.97 -22.52
CA GLY A 16 -10.01 8.67 -22.15
C GLY A 16 -9.35 9.82 -21.38
N GLU A 17 -9.51 11.06 -21.82
CA GLU A 17 -8.98 12.24 -21.12
C GLU A 17 -9.64 12.46 -19.76
N LYS A 18 -10.96 12.32 -19.65
CA LYS A 18 -11.68 12.36 -18.36
C LYS A 18 -11.16 11.30 -17.40
N SER A 19 -11.03 10.06 -17.86
CA SER A 19 -10.51 8.95 -17.06
C SER A 19 -9.08 9.23 -16.55
N ARG A 20 -8.24 9.85 -17.39
CA ARG A 20 -6.89 10.28 -17.01
C ARG A 20 -6.91 11.40 -15.95
N LEU A 21 -7.79 12.38 -16.06
CA LEU A 21 -7.94 13.44 -15.05
C LEU A 21 -8.35 12.86 -13.70
N TYR A 22 -9.33 11.96 -13.66
CA TYR A 22 -9.73 11.26 -12.43
C TYR A 22 -8.58 10.45 -11.81
N MET A 23 -7.72 9.81 -12.62
CA MET A 23 -6.53 9.11 -12.12
C MET A 23 -5.52 10.06 -11.45
N ILE A 24 -5.32 11.25 -12.02
CA ILE A 24 -4.44 12.29 -11.45
C ILE A 24 -5.01 12.74 -10.09
N ASP A 25 -6.31 13.00 -10.01
CA ASP A 25 -6.96 13.43 -8.77
C ASP A 25 -6.84 12.37 -7.68
N VAL A 26 -7.13 11.10 -7.98
CA VAL A 26 -6.99 9.99 -7.02
C VAL A 26 -5.56 9.89 -6.51
N LYS A 27 -4.55 10.01 -7.39
CA LYS A 27 -3.14 9.98 -6.98
C LYS A 27 -2.81 11.16 -6.04
N ASN A 28 -3.26 12.36 -6.37
CA ASN A 28 -3.06 13.55 -5.54
C ASN A 28 -3.74 13.40 -4.16
N TYR A 29 -4.94 12.84 -4.11
CA TYR A 29 -5.64 12.55 -2.84
C TYR A 29 -4.90 11.52 -1.99
N ILE A 30 -4.41 10.43 -2.60
CA ILE A 30 -3.59 9.43 -1.91
C ILE A 30 -2.34 10.09 -1.35
N GLU A 31 -1.64 10.91 -2.14
CA GLU A 31 -0.42 11.59 -1.71
C GLU A 31 -0.69 12.57 -0.55
N TYR A 32 -1.73 13.40 -0.66
CA TYR A 32 -2.12 14.35 0.38
C TYR A 32 -2.50 13.63 1.69
N THR A 33 -3.32 12.59 1.59
CA THR A 33 -3.71 11.77 2.76
C THR A 33 -2.49 11.11 3.39
N THR A 34 -1.57 10.60 2.58
CA THR A 34 -0.31 10.00 3.04
C THR A 34 0.55 11.02 3.82
N ARG A 35 0.61 12.27 3.37
CA ARG A 35 1.31 13.35 4.08
C ARG A 35 0.65 13.67 5.42
N ILE A 36 -0.68 13.73 5.49
CA ILE A 36 -1.42 13.93 6.75
C ILE A 36 -1.12 12.80 7.73
N LEU A 37 -1.14 11.54 7.27
CA LEU A 37 -0.88 10.40 8.15
C LEU A 37 0.54 10.40 8.71
N LYS A 38 1.53 10.80 7.90
CA LYS A 38 2.91 11.00 8.39
C LYS A 38 2.96 12.08 9.47
N PHE A 39 2.30 13.23 9.23
CA PHE A 39 2.21 14.30 10.22
C PHE A 39 1.56 13.83 11.52
N MET A 40 0.45 13.08 11.45
CA MET A 40 -0.22 12.53 12.64
C MET A 40 0.68 11.55 13.40
N SER A 41 1.44 10.71 12.70
CA SER A 41 2.40 9.79 13.35
C SER A 41 3.49 10.57 14.10
N THR A 42 4.10 11.58 13.48
CA THR A 42 5.10 12.46 14.13
C THR A 42 4.52 13.24 15.30
N PHE A 43 3.28 13.73 15.18
CA PHE A 43 2.58 14.39 16.27
C PHE A 43 2.37 13.44 17.46
N CYS A 44 1.92 12.21 17.20
CA CYS A 44 1.76 11.19 18.23
C CYS A 44 3.08 10.88 18.95
N GLU A 45 4.18 10.76 18.22
CA GLU A 45 5.53 10.52 18.78
C GLU A 45 5.99 11.71 19.64
N THR A 46 5.82 12.93 19.13
CA THR A 46 6.14 14.17 19.86
C THR A 46 5.34 14.24 21.15
N PHE A 47 4.04 13.98 21.08
CA PHE A 47 3.16 13.97 22.24
C PHE A 47 3.64 12.94 23.25
N ALA A 48 3.95 11.70 22.85
CA ALA A 48 4.44 10.65 23.72
C ALA A 48 5.68 11.07 24.53
N ASN A 49 6.61 11.78 23.89
CA ASN A 49 7.90 12.19 24.47
C ASN A 49 7.84 13.36 25.47
N ILE A 50 6.70 14.05 25.61
CA ILE A 50 6.54 15.11 26.62
C ILE A 50 6.57 14.48 28.03
N LYS A 51 7.57 14.81 28.85
CA LYS A 51 7.71 14.28 30.22
C LYS A 51 6.70 14.96 31.16
N ILE A 52 5.66 14.24 31.56
CA ILE A 52 4.73 14.63 32.62
C ILE A 52 4.68 13.45 33.59
N ASP A 53 5.32 13.59 34.75
CA ASP A 53 5.67 12.49 35.65
C ASP A 53 4.47 11.68 36.19
N SER A 54 3.26 12.21 36.11
CA SER A 54 2.04 11.56 36.62
C SER A 54 1.29 10.65 35.63
N PHE A 55 1.71 10.54 34.35
CA PHE A 55 0.93 9.83 33.31
C PHE A 55 1.71 8.93 32.34
N ASN A 56 3.02 8.70 32.56
CA ASN A 56 3.90 8.10 31.56
C ASN A 56 3.42 6.74 30.98
N HIS A 57 2.94 5.80 31.81
CA HIS A 57 2.54 4.47 31.32
C HIS A 57 1.24 4.46 30.51
N LYS A 58 0.18 5.13 30.97
CA LYS A 58 -1.11 5.21 30.26
C LYS A 58 -0.96 5.97 28.94
N LYS A 59 -0.15 7.02 28.94
CA LYS A 59 0.18 7.82 27.77
C LYS A 59 0.90 7.00 26.69
N MET A 60 1.88 6.18 27.10
CA MET A 60 2.61 5.30 26.19
C MET A 60 1.67 4.27 25.53
N GLN A 61 0.74 3.68 26.28
CA GLN A 61 -0.25 2.74 25.73
C GLN A 61 -1.17 3.39 24.69
N ILE A 62 -1.63 4.62 24.93
CA ILE A 62 -2.47 5.36 23.98
C ILE A 62 -1.67 5.66 22.72
N TYR A 63 -0.41 6.10 22.87
CA TYR A 63 0.51 6.33 21.75
C TYR A 63 0.68 5.07 20.89
N THR A 64 1.02 3.92 21.49
CA THR A 64 1.24 2.68 20.74
C THR A 64 0.00 2.27 19.95
N LYS A 65 -1.20 2.40 20.54
CA LYS A 65 -2.46 2.09 19.87
C LYS A 65 -2.74 3.04 18.70
N LEU A 66 -2.58 4.35 18.91
CA LEU A 66 -2.81 5.35 17.86
C LEU A 66 -1.82 5.18 16.70
N ASN A 67 -0.54 4.99 17.00
CA ASN A 67 0.47 4.80 15.98
C ASN A 67 0.22 3.53 15.17
N HIS A 68 -0.24 2.44 15.81
CA HIS A 68 -0.64 1.22 15.11
C HIS A 68 -1.81 1.45 14.14
N ILE A 69 -2.83 2.22 14.56
CA ILE A 69 -3.98 2.57 13.72
C ILE A 69 -3.55 3.43 12.52
N ILE A 70 -2.74 4.48 12.77
CA ILE A 70 -2.23 5.38 11.73
C ILE A 70 -1.39 4.59 10.72
N ASP A 71 -0.51 3.71 11.20
CA ASP A 71 0.33 2.87 10.36
C ASP A 71 -0.52 1.90 9.51
N ASN A 72 -1.51 1.20 10.09
CA ASN A 72 -2.40 0.34 9.28
C ASN A 72 -3.16 1.15 8.22
N PHE A 73 -3.65 2.34 8.57
CA PHE A 73 -4.39 3.20 7.66
C PHE A 73 -3.51 3.75 6.53
N TYR A 74 -2.24 4.04 6.81
CA TYR A 74 -1.24 4.41 5.80
C TYR A 74 -1.14 3.36 4.69
N TYR A 75 -1.02 2.07 5.05
CA TYR A 75 -0.95 1.00 4.04
C TYR A 75 -2.27 0.83 3.28
N LYS A 76 -3.42 0.98 3.95
CA LYS A 76 -4.72 0.93 3.26
C LYS A 76 -4.86 2.00 2.19
N VAL A 77 -4.49 3.24 2.51
CA VAL A 77 -4.59 4.37 1.58
C VAL A 77 -3.55 4.26 0.47
N ASN A 78 -2.28 4.02 0.83
CA ASN A 78 -1.18 4.03 -0.13
C ASN A 78 -1.29 2.89 -1.15
N TYR A 79 -1.86 1.74 -0.77
CA TYR A 79 -2.04 0.59 -1.65
C TYR A 79 -3.48 0.39 -2.12
N GLY A 80 -4.47 1.11 -1.59
CA GLY A 80 -5.90 0.91 -1.89
C GLY A 80 -6.41 -0.48 -1.47
N ILE A 81 -6.02 -0.96 -0.29
CA ILE A 81 -6.25 -2.33 0.19
C ILE A 81 -7.10 -2.41 1.47
N THR A 82 -7.67 -3.58 1.73
CA THR A 82 -8.42 -3.91 2.96
C THR A 82 -7.50 -4.31 4.11
N GLU A 83 -8.00 -4.31 5.35
CA GLU A 83 -7.24 -4.69 6.57
C GLU A 83 -6.50 -6.03 6.42
N ASN A 84 -7.14 -7.04 5.85
CA ASN A 84 -6.57 -8.38 5.69
C ASN A 84 -5.28 -8.42 4.86
N LEU A 85 -5.08 -7.44 3.98
CA LEU A 85 -3.91 -7.32 3.12
C LEU A 85 -2.80 -6.45 3.75
N VAL A 86 -3.09 -5.69 4.81
CA VAL A 86 -2.15 -4.77 5.46
C VAL A 86 -0.94 -5.52 6.01
N LYS A 87 -1.16 -6.64 6.70
CA LYS A 87 -0.07 -7.48 7.24
C LYS A 87 0.89 -7.93 6.14
N LEU A 88 0.34 -8.35 5.02
CA LEU A 88 1.12 -8.75 3.86
C LEU A 88 1.85 -7.54 3.26
N ALA A 89 1.18 -6.40 3.05
CA ALA A 89 1.76 -5.19 2.48
C ALA A 89 2.94 -4.63 3.31
N LYS A 90 2.85 -4.70 4.64
CA LYS A 90 3.95 -4.30 5.55
C LYS A 90 5.22 -5.13 5.37
N SER A 91 5.07 -6.37 4.91
CA SER A 91 6.19 -7.30 4.78
C SER A 91 7.11 -7.00 3.60
N PHE A 92 6.64 -6.21 2.62
CA PHE A 92 7.39 -5.92 1.40
C PHE A 92 7.77 -4.44 1.31
N LYS A 93 8.92 -4.18 0.69
CA LYS A 93 9.33 -2.82 0.34
C LYS A 93 8.70 -2.36 -0.98
N ASP A 94 8.67 -3.25 -1.96
CA ASP A 94 8.28 -2.96 -3.34
C ASP A 94 7.31 -4.05 -3.86
N ILE A 95 6.04 -3.94 -3.51
CA ILE A 95 4.96 -4.80 -4.02
C ILE A 95 3.79 -3.92 -4.46
N ASN A 96 3.13 -4.24 -5.57
CA ASN A 96 1.94 -3.49 -5.98
C ASN A 96 0.65 -4.15 -5.43
N ARG A 97 -0.47 -3.44 -5.57
CA ARG A 97 -1.77 -3.92 -5.10
C ARG A 97 -2.18 -5.25 -5.72
N ASP A 98 -1.97 -5.42 -7.03
CA ASP A 98 -2.41 -6.62 -7.75
C ASP A 98 -1.63 -7.86 -7.29
N MET A 99 -0.33 -7.72 -7.06
CA MET A 99 0.51 -8.78 -6.49
C MET A 99 0.06 -9.18 -5.08
N LEU A 100 -0.31 -8.21 -4.24
CA LEU A 100 -0.85 -8.49 -2.90
C LEU A 100 -2.16 -9.30 -2.99
N ILE A 101 -3.05 -8.95 -3.90
CA ILE A 101 -4.31 -9.65 -4.12
C ILE A 101 -4.06 -11.08 -4.63
N LEU A 102 -3.13 -11.25 -5.58
CA LEU A 102 -2.77 -12.57 -6.13
C LEU A 102 -2.20 -13.50 -5.05
N LEU A 103 -1.31 -13.01 -4.19
CA LEU A 103 -0.80 -13.77 -3.05
C LEU A 103 -1.93 -14.16 -2.10
N PHE A 104 -2.78 -13.21 -1.73
CA PHE A 104 -3.88 -13.45 -0.80
C PHE A 104 -4.90 -14.46 -1.34
N ASN A 105 -5.26 -14.37 -2.61
CA ASN A 105 -6.14 -15.32 -3.29
C ASN A 105 -5.57 -16.75 -3.36
N LYS A 106 -4.24 -16.89 -3.19
CA LYS A 106 -3.54 -18.16 -3.09
C LYS A 106 -3.33 -18.63 -1.64
N GLY A 107 -3.99 -17.98 -0.69
CA GLY A 107 -3.90 -18.30 0.74
C GLY A 107 -2.63 -17.77 1.42
N ILE A 108 -1.86 -16.93 0.72
CA ILE A 108 -0.61 -16.38 1.24
C ILE A 108 -0.90 -15.05 1.92
N THR A 109 -0.78 -15.02 3.23
CA THR A 109 -1.19 -13.89 4.09
C THR A 109 -0.01 -13.24 4.83
N ASN A 110 1.17 -13.84 4.74
CA ASN A 110 2.39 -13.34 5.38
C ASN A 110 3.64 -13.70 4.57
N TRP A 111 4.76 -13.09 4.96
CA TRP A 111 6.06 -13.28 4.35
C TRP A 111 6.63 -14.70 4.46
N GLU A 112 6.44 -15.36 5.60
CA GLU A 112 6.98 -16.70 5.85
C GLU A 112 6.41 -17.72 4.84
N GLN A 113 5.15 -17.54 4.45
CA GLN A 113 4.52 -18.32 3.39
C GLN A 113 5.09 -17.99 2.01
N VAL A 114 5.45 -16.73 1.73
CA VAL A 114 6.13 -16.35 0.47
C VAL A 114 7.52 -16.96 0.38
N GLN A 115 8.28 -17.01 1.48
CA GLN A 115 9.62 -17.61 1.49
C GLN A 115 9.63 -19.11 1.20
N LYS A 116 8.53 -19.82 1.50
CA LYS A 116 8.37 -21.24 1.18
C LYS A 116 8.14 -21.50 -0.32
N LEU A 117 7.84 -20.46 -1.09
CA LEU A 117 7.75 -20.56 -2.53
C LEU A 117 9.14 -20.54 -3.15
N ASP A 118 9.40 -21.50 -4.03
CA ASP A 118 10.55 -21.39 -4.92
C ASP A 118 10.38 -20.18 -5.87
N THR A 119 11.49 -19.66 -6.38
CA THR A 119 11.49 -18.48 -7.26
C THR A 119 10.62 -18.69 -8.50
N LYS A 120 10.56 -19.92 -9.04
CA LYS A 120 9.81 -20.25 -10.26
C LYS A 120 8.30 -20.18 -10.03
N LYS A 121 7.81 -20.71 -8.90
CA LYS A 121 6.42 -20.62 -8.46
C LYS A 121 6.01 -19.18 -8.23
N LEU A 122 6.86 -18.39 -7.59
CA LEU A 122 6.60 -16.96 -7.36
C LEU A 122 6.51 -16.18 -8.67
N MET A 123 7.44 -16.42 -9.61
CA MET A 123 7.40 -15.82 -10.96
C MET A 123 6.11 -16.15 -11.69
N ASN A 124 5.70 -17.42 -11.68
CA ASN A 124 4.48 -17.86 -12.36
C ASN A 124 3.22 -17.30 -11.71
N LEU A 125 3.19 -17.23 -10.37
CA LEU A 125 2.04 -16.75 -9.60
C LEU A 125 1.83 -15.24 -9.76
N LEU A 126 2.91 -14.47 -9.78
CA LEU A 126 2.88 -13.01 -9.87
C LEU A 126 3.10 -12.48 -11.30
N ASN A 127 3.26 -13.37 -12.28
CA ASN A 127 3.60 -13.04 -13.66
C ASN A 127 4.74 -12.01 -13.76
N MET A 128 5.86 -12.27 -13.07
CA MET A 128 6.96 -11.31 -12.95
C MET A 128 8.30 -11.86 -13.43
N PRO A 129 9.23 -10.99 -13.87
CA PRO A 129 10.58 -11.38 -14.24
C PRO A 129 11.34 -12.01 -13.07
N ARG A 130 12.24 -12.96 -13.37
CA ARG A 130 13.09 -13.63 -12.38
C ARG A 130 13.82 -12.67 -11.45
N LYS A 131 14.35 -11.57 -11.99
CA LYS A 131 15.06 -10.54 -11.22
C LYS A 131 14.15 -9.89 -10.18
N GLN A 132 12.89 -9.62 -10.51
CA GLN A 132 11.91 -9.06 -9.56
C GLN A 132 11.53 -10.09 -8.50
N ALA A 133 11.31 -11.36 -8.87
CA ALA A 133 11.00 -12.42 -7.91
C ALA A 133 12.14 -12.65 -6.90
N ILE A 134 13.40 -12.67 -7.37
CA ILE A 134 14.58 -12.72 -6.50
C ILE A 134 14.67 -11.47 -5.62
N GLY A 135 14.46 -10.28 -6.20
CA GLY A 135 14.45 -9.03 -5.46
C GLY A 135 13.39 -9.01 -4.35
N LEU A 136 12.19 -9.53 -4.65
CA LEU A 136 11.08 -9.63 -3.72
C LEU A 136 11.40 -10.60 -2.58
N LEU A 137 12.03 -11.75 -2.86
CA LEU A 137 12.50 -12.72 -1.85
C LEU A 137 13.67 -12.21 -1.00
N ASN A 138 14.50 -11.31 -1.53
CA ASN A 138 15.68 -10.78 -0.85
C ASN A 138 15.42 -9.45 -0.10
N ASN A 139 14.43 -8.65 -0.52
CA ASN A 139 14.11 -7.35 0.09
C ASN A 139 13.05 -7.45 1.20
N ARG A 140 13.35 -8.19 2.27
CA ARG A 140 12.58 -8.08 3.52
C ARG A 140 12.73 -6.66 4.07
N LYS A 141 11.63 -6.01 4.46
CA LYS A 141 11.72 -4.97 5.50
C LYS A 141 12.11 -5.67 6.80
N LYS A 142 13.40 -5.63 7.17
CA LYS A 142 13.82 -6.08 8.50
C LYS A 142 12.96 -5.32 9.51
N GLU A 143 12.13 -6.02 10.26
CA GLU A 143 11.47 -5.45 11.44
C GLU A 143 12.61 -4.96 12.36
N GLN A 144 12.64 -3.65 12.61
CA GLN A 144 13.34 -3.08 13.77
C GLN A 144 12.38 -3.14 14.95
#